data_AF-A0A3D2FM04-F1
#
_entry.id   AF-A0A3D2FM04-F1
#
_cell.length_a   1.000
_cell.length_b   1.000
_cell.length_c   1.000
_cell.angle_alpha   90.00
_cell.angle_beta   90.00
_cell.angle_gamma   90.00
#
_symmetry.space_group_name_H-M   'P 1'
#
loop_
_entity.id
_entity.type
_entity.pdbx_description
1 polymer ?
#
loop_
_entity_poly.entity_id
_entity_poly.type
_entity_poly.pdbx_seq_one_letter_code
_entity_poly.pdbx_strand_id
1 'polypeptide(L)'
;PLVSVAGQWTLKESGNEWALNLNKSPKGFGGKISMDEHSFKLKTVKIEQDRITFSVDADTILHKGNTRFTGTIREGKASGQVFYADGNTANWSALLDSTRVKKKNDGKKEIASDLEVVFPDGAYGLDEDVPSPKTILINDATIWTSGEKGVLREYDILIQDGKVKKIDRNISLPRGNALIIDGTGKHVTPGLIDAHSHMAGESINEGFQNVTAEVRMRDVIEPNDVAMYRALAGGLTTINLLHGSANPIGG
;
A
#
# COMPACT_ATOMS: atom_id res chain seq x y z
N PRO A 1 16.59 -36.07 -39.56
CA PRO A 1 16.96 -35.50 -38.24
C PRO A 1 16.01 -34.35 -37.87
N LEU A 2 15.34 -34.43 -36.71
CA LEU A 2 14.52 -33.32 -36.19
C LEU A 2 15.46 -32.16 -35.83
N VAL A 3 15.43 -31.08 -36.62
CA VAL A 3 16.21 -29.88 -36.32
C VAL A 3 15.66 -29.28 -35.03
N SER A 4 16.51 -29.15 -34.00
CA SER A 4 16.14 -28.45 -32.77
C SER A 4 16.12 -26.95 -33.03
N VAL A 5 14.93 -26.44 -33.32
CA VAL A 5 14.67 -25.04 -33.70
C VAL A 5 14.26 -24.14 -32.54
N ALA A 6 13.98 -24.72 -31.36
CA ALA A 6 13.61 -23.97 -30.18
C ALA A 6 14.84 -23.27 -29.60
N GLY A 7 14.73 -21.97 -29.35
CA GLY A 7 15.83 -21.13 -28.90
C GLY A 7 15.62 -19.66 -29.25
N GLN A 8 16.62 -18.87 -28.92
CA GLN A 8 16.77 -17.47 -29.28
C GLN A 8 17.60 -17.38 -30.56
N TRP A 9 17.08 -16.64 -31.52
CA TRP A 9 17.67 -16.40 -32.83
C TRP A 9 17.82 -14.89 -33.05
N THR A 10 18.92 -14.49 -33.65
CA THR A 10 19.12 -13.14 -34.18
C THR A 10 18.69 -13.13 -35.64
N LEU A 11 17.57 -12.49 -35.94
CA LEU A 11 17.00 -12.35 -37.28
C LEU A 11 17.37 -11.00 -37.89
N LYS A 12 17.89 -11.02 -39.11
CA LYS A 12 18.23 -9.83 -39.91
C LYS A 12 17.34 -9.74 -41.13
N GLU A 13 16.74 -8.57 -41.32
CA GLU A 13 15.81 -8.29 -42.40
C GLU A 13 15.92 -6.80 -42.78
N SER A 14 16.16 -6.49 -44.05
CA SER A 14 16.30 -5.12 -44.61
C SER A 14 17.15 -4.14 -43.79
N GLY A 15 18.21 -4.64 -43.13
CA GLY A 15 19.11 -3.84 -42.29
C GLY A 15 18.74 -3.76 -40.81
N ASN A 16 17.54 -4.22 -40.42
CA ASN A 16 17.11 -4.31 -39.03
C ASN A 16 17.54 -5.65 -38.40
N GLU A 17 17.81 -5.61 -37.10
CA GLU A 17 18.16 -6.78 -36.30
C GLU A 17 17.08 -7.02 -35.24
N TRP A 18 16.52 -8.23 -35.22
CA TRP A 18 15.39 -8.64 -34.40
C TRP A 18 15.76 -9.86 -33.55
N ALA A 19 15.30 -9.88 -32.29
CA ALA A 19 15.39 -11.06 -31.45
C ALA A 19 14.16 -11.96 -31.67
N LEU A 20 14.35 -13.08 -32.35
CA LEU A 20 13.33 -14.10 -32.60
C LEU A 20 13.45 -15.23 -31.57
N ASN A 21 12.44 -15.39 -30.74
CA ASN A 21 12.36 -16.48 -29.76
C ASN A 21 11.37 -17.53 -30.23
N LEU A 22 11.86 -18.73 -30.55
CA LEU A 22 11.04 -19.89 -30.90
C LEU A 22 10.93 -20.85 -29.72
N ASN A 23 9.72 -21.25 -29.38
CA ASN A 23 9.46 -22.25 -28.35
C ASN A 23 8.68 -23.44 -28.93
N LYS A 24 8.91 -24.63 -28.36
CA LYS A 24 8.16 -25.84 -28.67
C LYS A 24 7.28 -26.19 -27.48
N SER A 25 5.98 -26.28 -27.70
CA SER A 25 5.00 -26.72 -26.72
C SER A 25 4.35 -28.04 -27.18
N PRO A 26 3.63 -28.77 -26.30
CA PRO A 26 2.85 -29.94 -26.70
C PRO A 26 1.81 -29.65 -27.80
N LYS A 27 1.38 -28.38 -27.93
CA LYS A 27 0.37 -27.93 -28.92
C LYS A 27 0.99 -27.43 -30.24
N GLY A 28 2.31 -27.46 -30.38
CA GLY A 28 3.03 -26.98 -31.57
C GLY A 28 4.10 -25.93 -31.24
N PHE A 29 4.63 -25.30 -32.30
CA PHE A 29 5.63 -24.23 -32.19
C PHE A 29 4.95 -22.87 -31.98
N GLY A 30 5.61 -22.02 -31.20
CA GLY A 30 5.20 -20.65 -30.96
C GLY A 30 6.41 -19.74 -30.75
N GLY A 31 6.17 -18.48 -30.42
CA GLY A 31 7.27 -17.57 -30.16
C GLY A 31 6.88 -16.10 -30.12
N LYS A 32 7.91 -15.26 -30.02
CA LYS A 32 7.81 -13.81 -30.19
C LYS A 32 9.01 -13.29 -30.97
N ILE A 33 8.83 -12.23 -31.73
CA ILE A 33 9.90 -11.43 -32.33
C ILE A 33 9.89 -10.05 -31.68
N SER A 34 11.06 -9.52 -31.35
CA SER A 34 11.17 -8.23 -30.66
C SER A 34 12.36 -7.41 -31.14
N MET A 35 12.18 -6.09 -31.17
CA MET A 35 13.22 -5.09 -31.40
C MET A 35 12.98 -3.94 -30.43
N ASP A 36 13.98 -3.60 -29.62
CA ASP A 36 13.90 -2.62 -28.54
C ASP A 36 12.69 -2.82 -27.61
N GLU A 37 11.77 -1.86 -27.54
CA GLU A 37 10.55 -1.92 -26.73
C GLU A 37 9.37 -2.61 -27.44
N HIS A 38 9.49 -2.88 -28.73
CA HIS A 38 8.41 -3.48 -29.53
C HIS A 38 8.53 -5.01 -29.54
N SER A 39 7.46 -5.70 -29.11
CA SER A 39 7.39 -7.16 -29.05
C SER A 39 6.12 -7.67 -29.72
N PHE A 40 6.29 -8.48 -30.77
CA PHE A 40 5.20 -9.07 -31.54
C PHE A 40 5.12 -10.57 -31.33
N LYS A 41 3.91 -11.07 -31.05
CA LYS A 41 3.67 -12.51 -30.91
C LYS A 41 3.60 -13.17 -32.28
N LEU A 42 4.28 -14.30 -32.44
CA LEU A 42 4.22 -15.06 -33.69
C LEU A 42 2.85 -15.73 -33.86
N LYS A 43 2.33 -15.69 -35.09
CA LYS A 43 1.13 -16.39 -35.56
C LYS A 43 1.52 -17.40 -36.64
N THR A 44 0.72 -18.46 -36.77
CA THR A 44 0.86 -19.49 -37.83
C THR A 44 2.28 -20.06 -37.93
N VAL A 45 2.92 -20.33 -36.79
CA VAL A 45 4.28 -20.92 -36.77
C VAL A 45 4.19 -22.38 -37.19
N LYS A 46 4.73 -22.70 -38.36
CA LYS A 46 4.83 -24.05 -38.91
C LYS A 46 6.30 -24.37 -39.18
N ILE A 47 6.75 -25.51 -38.69
CA ILE A 47 8.09 -26.02 -38.93
C ILE A 47 7.94 -27.48 -39.35
N GLU A 48 8.21 -27.73 -40.63
CA GLU A 48 8.06 -29.04 -41.25
C GLU A 48 9.38 -29.38 -41.95
N GLN A 49 10.03 -30.47 -41.50
CA GLN A 49 11.35 -30.88 -41.99
C GLN A 49 12.41 -29.78 -41.86
N ASP A 50 12.82 -29.17 -42.96
CA ASP A 50 13.77 -28.06 -43.02
C ASP A 50 13.11 -26.72 -43.37
N ARG A 51 11.77 -26.64 -43.46
CA ARG A 51 11.03 -25.42 -43.79
C ARG A 51 10.46 -24.75 -42.55
N ILE A 52 10.57 -23.43 -42.48
CA ILE A 52 9.95 -22.59 -41.46
C ILE A 52 9.01 -21.58 -42.10
N THR A 53 7.83 -21.42 -41.50
CA THR A 53 6.90 -20.34 -41.83
C THR A 53 6.34 -19.79 -40.54
N PHE A 54 6.32 -18.46 -40.42
CA PHE A 54 5.62 -17.76 -39.34
C PHE A 54 5.12 -16.42 -39.85
N SER A 55 4.15 -15.86 -39.17
CA SER A 55 3.64 -14.53 -39.49
C SER A 55 3.51 -13.68 -38.23
N VAL A 56 3.54 -12.37 -38.40
CA VAL A 56 3.35 -11.41 -37.31
C VAL A 56 2.38 -10.36 -37.76
N ASP A 57 1.46 -10.01 -36.85
CA ASP A 57 0.69 -8.78 -36.97
C ASP A 57 1.65 -7.66 -36.58
N ALA A 58 2.44 -7.22 -37.54
CA ALA A 58 3.31 -6.08 -37.34
C ALA A 58 2.46 -4.84 -37.55
N ASP A 59 1.86 -4.32 -36.47
CA ASP A 59 1.53 -2.90 -36.39
C ASP A 59 2.85 -2.13 -36.21
N THR A 60 3.76 -2.26 -37.17
CA THR A 60 4.96 -1.44 -37.25
C THR A 60 4.60 -0.13 -37.94
N ILE A 61 5.20 0.94 -37.44
CA ILE A 61 4.96 2.39 -37.61
C ILE A 61 4.73 2.91 -39.06
N LEU A 62 4.76 2.07 -40.11
CA LEU A 62 4.54 2.49 -41.49
C LEU A 62 3.37 1.80 -42.23
N HIS A 63 2.97 0.55 -41.93
CA HIS A 63 1.83 -0.10 -42.62
C HIS A 63 1.10 -1.13 -41.74
N LYS A 64 -0.25 -1.13 -41.79
CA LYS A 64 -1.13 -2.05 -41.06
C LYS A 64 -1.28 -3.37 -41.84
N GLY A 65 -0.82 -4.49 -41.28
CA GLY A 65 -1.12 -5.81 -41.87
C GLY A 65 -0.25 -6.97 -41.39
N ASN A 66 -0.45 -8.13 -42.01
CA ASN A 66 0.22 -9.38 -41.64
C ASN A 66 1.50 -9.57 -42.46
N THR A 67 2.65 -9.59 -41.80
CA THR A 67 3.95 -9.86 -42.43
C THR A 67 4.28 -11.34 -42.29
N ARG A 68 4.57 -12.02 -43.40
CA ARG A 68 4.84 -13.46 -43.44
C ARG A 68 6.29 -13.76 -43.79
N PHE A 69 6.92 -14.56 -42.96
CA PHE A 69 8.28 -15.07 -43.16
C PHE A 69 8.21 -16.52 -43.62
N THR A 70 8.92 -16.84 -44.69
CA THR A 70 9.08 -18.21 -45.19
C THR A 70 10.56 -18.47 -45.44
N GLY A 71 11.04 -19.68 -45.16
CA GLY A 71 12.44 -19.99 -45.39
C GLY A 71 12.80 -21.43 -45.06
N THR A 72 14.09 -21.71 -45.11
CA THR A 72 14.66 -23.01 -44.74
C THR A 72 15.60 -22.86 -43.55
N ILE A 73 15.74 -23.94 -42.76
CA ILE A 73 16.60 -24.02 -41.58
C ILE A 73 17.61 -25.15 -41.76
N ARG A 74 18.90 -24.84 -41.62
CA ARG A 74 19.99 -25.82 -41.60
C ARG A 74 21.05 -25.40 -40.59
N GLU A 75 21.47 -26.35 -39.74
CA GLU A 75 22.64 -26.21 -38.85
C GLU A 75 22.68 -24.88 -38.04
N GLY A 76 21.55 -24.50 -37.41
CA GLY A 76 21.49 -23.28 -36.60
C GLY A 76 21.44 -21.98 -37.41
N LYS A 77 21.24 -22.07 -38.73
CA LYS A 77 20.99 -20.93 -39.62
C LYS A 77 19.63 -21.07 -40.27
N ALA A 78 18.93 -19.96 -40.45
CA ALA A 78 17.69 -19.90 -41.20
C ALA A 78 17.77 -18.77 -42.23
N SER A 79 17.12 -18.94 -43.38
CA SER A 79 17.06 -17.88 -44.39
C SER A 79 15.88 -18.07 -45.33
N GLY A 80 15.37 -16.97 -45.88
CA GLY A 80 14.35 -17.03 -46.92
C GLY A 80 13.77 -15.66 -47.25
N GLN A 81 12.50 -15.65 -47.64
CA GLN A 81 11.80 -14.45 -48.07
C GLN A 81 10.75 -14.01 -47.04
N VAL A 82 10.66 -12.70 -46.85
CA VAL A 82 9.59 -12.04 -46.12
C VAL A 82 8.65 -11.35 -47.11
N PHE A 83 7.35 -11.46 -46.86
CA PHE A 83 6.27 -10.82 -47.60
C PHE A 83 5.57 -9.83 -46.68
N TYR A 84 5.64 -8.55 -47.01
CA TYR A 84 4.99 -7.49 -46.22
C TYR A 84 3.56 -7.27 -46.68
N ALA A 85 2.82 -6.52 -45.86
CA ALA A 85 1.43 -6.17 -46.12
C ALA A 85 1.23 -5.26 -47.35
N ASP A 86 2.25 -4.50 -47.74
CA ASP A 86 2.24 -3.61 -48.91
C ASP A 86 2.50 -4.35 -50.24
N GLY A 87 2.74 -5.66 -50.19
CA GLY A 87 3.07 -6.50 -51.35
C GLY A 87 4.56 -6.56 -51.70
N ASN A 88 5.41 -5.80 -51.01
CA ASN A 88 6.86 -5.89 -51.19
C ASN A 88 7.41 -7.19 -50.61
N THR A 89 8.59 -7.58 -51.10
CA THR A 89 9.33 -8.74 -50.61
C THR A 89 10.77 -8.40 -50.33
N ALA A 90 11.35 -9.01 -49.29
CA ALA A 90 12.77 -8.90 -48.99
C ALA A 90 13.34 -10.25 -48.53
N ASN A 91 14.66 -10.31 -48.42
CA ASN A 91 15.35 -11.46 -47.86
C ASN A 91 15.55 -11.28 -46.35
N TRP A 92 15.41 -12.38 -45.62
CA TRP A 92 15.76 -12.44 -44.20
C TRP A 92 16.73 -13.59 -43.94
N SER A 93 17.52 -13.44 -42.89
CA SER A 93 18.38 -14.50 -42.36
C SER A 93 18.29 -14.53 -40.84
N ALA A 94 18.53 -15.66 -40.21
CA ALA A 94 18.62 -15.76 -38.77
C ALA A 94 19.72 -16.73 -38.35
N LEU A 95 20.37 -16.41 -37.24
CA LEU A 95 21.40 -17.23 -36.60
C LEU A 95 20.91 -17.63 -35.21
N LEU A 96 21.05 -18.91 -34.84
CA LEU A 96 20.69 -19.42 -33.52
C LEU A 96 21.76 -19.00 -32.50
N ASP A 97 21.38 -18.15 -31.55
CA ASP A 97 22.30 -17.65 -30.53
C ASP A 97 22.39 -18.59 -29.33
N SER A 98 21.25 -19.13 -28.89
CA SER A 98 21.17 -19.99 -27.70
C SER A 98 19.88 -20.81 -27.68
N THR A 99 19.94 -22.05 -27.18
CA THR A 99 18.76 -22.91 -26.98
C THR A 99 17.98 -22.58 -25.71
N ARG A 100 18.46 -21.65 -24.87
CA ARG A 100 17.86 -21.28 -23.59
C ARG A 100 17.11 -19.95 -23.70
N VAL A 101 15.77 -20.00 -23.78
CA VAL A 101 14.92 -18.79 -23.74
C VAL A 101 14.99 -18.18 -22.33
N LYS A 102 15.68 -17.05 -22.16
CA LYS A 102 15.61 -16.26 -20.91
C LYS A 102 14.20 -15.71 -20.76
N LYS A 103 13.43 -16.27 -19.82
CA LYS A 103 12.14 -15.69 -19.37
C LYS A 103 12.44 -14.35 -18.68
N LYS A 104 12.13 -13.24 -19.35
CA LYS A 104 12.07 -11.93 -18.68
C LYS A 104 10.85 -11.97 -17.76
N ASN A 105 11.08 -11.86 -16.47
CA ASN A 105 10.03 -11.88 -15.46
C ASN A 105 9.43 -10.47 -15.43
N ASP A 106 8.53 -10.19 -16.37
CA ASP A 106 7.80 -8.92 -16.44
C ASP A 106 6.67 -8.93 -15.39
N GLY A 107 7.04 -9.05 -14.11
CA GLY A 107 6.11 -8.82 -13.01
C GLY A 107 5.56 -7.40 -13.16
N LYS A 108 4.23 -7.25 -13.20
CA LYS A 108 3.60 -5.93 -13.19
C LYS A 108 4.17 -5.16 -12.01
N LYS A 109 4.67 -3.95 -12.27
CA LYS A 109 5.13 -3.05 -11.22
C LYS A 109 3.91 -2.73 -10.36
N GLU A 110 3.91 -3.19 -9.11
CA GLU A 110 2.84 -2.88 -8.16
C GLU A 110 2.70 -1.36 -8.04
N ILE A 111 1.45 -0.89 -8.10
CA ILE A 111 1.11 0.52 -7.95
C ILE A 111 0.64 0.66 -6.50
N ALA A 112 1.20 1.64 -5.78
CA ALA A 112 0.76 1.94 -4.43
C ALA A 112 -0.73 2.32 -4.43
N SER A 113 -1.47 1.86 -3.43
CA SER A 113 -2.88 2.22 -3.24
C SER A 113 -3.02 3.72 -2.93
N ASP A 114 -4.10 4.31 -3.40
CA ASP A 114 -4.54 5.69 -3.15
C ASP A 114 -5.54 5.80 -1.98
N LEU A 115 -5.69 4.74 -1.17
CA LEU A 115 -6.57 4.75 0.00
C LEU A 115 -6.04 5.71 1.08
N GLU A 116 -6.93 6.54 1.60
CA GLU A 116 -6.65 7.35 2.78
C GLU A 116 -6.70 6.48 4.04
N VAL A 117 -5.67 6.60 4.87
CA VAL A 117 -5.58 5.89 6.15
C VAL A 117 -6.25 6.73 7.22
N VAL A 118 -7.30 6.19 7.82
CA VAL A 118 -8.02 6.82 8.94
C VAL A 118 -7.56 6.22 10.27
N PHE A 119 -7.50 7.04 11.32
CA PHE A 119 -7.13 6.60 12.66
C PHE A 119 -8.27 6.85 13.67
N PRO A 120 -8.53 5.92 14.60
CA PRO A 120 -7.95 4.57 14.67
C PRO A 120 -8.37 3.70 13.47
N ASP A 121 -7.49 2.78 13.08
CA ASP A 121 -7.76 1.89 11.95
C ASP A 121 -8.99 1.00 12.23
N GLY A 122 -9.82 0.78 11.20
CA GLY A 122 -11.10 0.06 11.30
C GLY A 122 -12.35 0.94 11.32
N ALA A 123 -13.47 0.39 11.82
CA ALA A 123 -14.82 0.98 11.68
C ALA A 123 -15.07 2.30 12.46
N TYR A 124 -14.06 2.80 13.17
CA TYR A 124 -14.16 3.98 14.05
C TYR A 124 -13.14 5.07 13.71
N GLY A 125 -12.49 4.97 12.55
CA GLY A 125 -11.63 6.03 12.04
C GLY A 125 -12.40 7.32 11.81
N LEU A 126 -11.72 8.45 11.98
CA LEU A 126 -12.31 9.76 11.72
C LEU A 126 -12.31 10.06 10.22
N ASP A 127 -13.46 10.52 9.71
CA ASP A 127 -13.61 10.94 8.31
C ASP A 127 -13.02 12.34 8.04
N GLU A 128 -12.83 13.14 9.09
CA GLU A 128 -12.33 14.52 9.00
C GLU A 128 -11.34 14.83 10.14
N ASP A 129 -10.49 15.83 9.92
CA ASP A 129 -9.55 16.32 10.92
C ASP A 129 -10.26 16.83 12.19
N VAL A 130 -9.77 16.43 13.36
CA VAL A 130 -10.28 16.96 14.63
C VAL A 130 -9.90 18.44 14.78
N PRO A 131 -10.86 19.35 15.01
CA PRO A 131 -10.54 20.74 15.28
C PRO A 131 -9.59 20.88 16.47
N SER A 132 -8.49 21.60 16.28
CA SER A 132 -7.50 21.89 17.34
C SER A 132 -7.45 23.40 17.65
N PRO A 133 -8.53 23.98 18.23
CA PRO A 133 -8.56 25.39 18.56
C PRO A 133 -7.61 25.70 19.72
N LYS A 134 -6.83 26.79 19.59
CA LYS A 134 -5.95 27.27 20.67
C LYS A 134 -6.71 27.87 21.85
N THR A 135 -7.95 28.30 21.64
CA THR A 135 -8.80 28.91 22.65
C THR A 135 -10.19 28.33 22.58
N ILE A 136 -10.68 27.84 23.72
CA ILE A 136 -12.03 27.28 23.88
C ILE A 136 -12.70 28.01 25.04
N LEU A 137 -13.95 28.43 24.84
CA LEU A 137 -14.81 28.93 25.90
C LEU A 137 -16.02 28.02 26.01
N ILE A 138 -16.22 27.41 27.16
CA ILE A 138 -17.48 26.76 27.51
C ILE A 138 -18.27 27.76 28.34
N ASN A 139 -19.45 28.20 27.90
CA ASN A 139 -20.26 29.19 28.63
C ASN A 139 -21.45 28.55 29.34
N ASP A 140 -21.88 29.15 30.45
CA ASP A 140 -23.15 28.84 31.15
C ASP A 140 -23.30 27.37 31.61
N ALA A 141 -22.19 26.70 31.90
CA ALA A 141 -22.18 25.30 32.31
C ALA A 141 -22.42 25.11 33.81
N THR A 142 -22.85 23.90 34.20
CA THR A 142 -22.71 23.41 35.57
C THR A 142 -21.37 22.70 35.73
N ILE A 143 -20.44 23.31 36.44
CA ILE A 143 -19.07 22.83 36.61
C ILE A 143 -18.93 22.12 37.96
N TRP A 144 -18.53 20.86 37.91
CA TRP A 144 -18.14 20.08 39.08
C TRP A 144 -16.64 20.26 39.28
N THR A 145 -16.22 20.94 40.35
CA THR A 145 -14.78 21.21 40.54
C THR A 145 -14.02 20.05 41.19
N SER A 146 -14.74 19.09 41.80
CA SER A 146 -14.18 18.00 42.60
C SER A 146 -13.23 18.47 43.72
N GLY A 147 -13.36 19.72 44.16
CA GLY A 147 -12.58 20.32 45.25
C GLY A 147 -13.47 21.17 46.15
N GLU A 148 -12.85 21.97 47.03
CA GLU A 148 -13.54 22.74 48.08
C GLU A 148 -14.61 23.71 47.54
N LYS A 149 -14.44 24.21 46.31
CA LYS A 149 -15.40 25.10 45.65
C LYS A 149 -16.72 24.42 45.28
N GLY A 150 -16.79 23.10 45.34
CA GLY A 150 -18.01 22.33 45.08
C GLY A 150 -18.50 22.47 43.63
N VAL A 151 -19.80 22.71 43.48
CA VAL A 151 -20.47 22.82 42.18
C VAL A 151 -20.75 24.28 41.85
N LEU A 152 -20.24 24.73 40.71
CA LEU A 152 -20.44 26.09 40.19
C LEU A 152 -21.51 26.04 39.10
N ARG A 153 -22.59 26.82 39.24
CA ARG A 153 -23.70 26.87 38.27
C ARG A 153 -23.68 28.17 37.50
N GLU A 154 -23.93 28.08 36.19
CA GLU A 154 -23.93 29.23 35.27
C GLU A 154 -22.54 29.90 35.28
N TYR A 155 -21.50 29.08 35.07
CA TYR A 155 -20.12 29.53 34.99
C TYR A 155 -19.51 29.17 33.64
N ASP A 156 -18.50 29.96 33.28
CA ASP A 156 -17.73 29.77 32.07
C ASP A 156 -16.35 29.17 32.39
N ILE A 157 -15.82 28.40 31.45
CA ILE A 157 -14.46 27.87 31.47
C ILE A 157 -13.73 28.35 30.22
N LEU A 158 -12.67 29.14 30.43
CA LEU A 158 -11.73 29.51 29.38
C LEU A 158 -10.54 28.56 29.38
N ILE A 159 -10.32 27.90 28.26
CA ILE A 159 -9.18 27.03 27.99
C ILE A 159 -8.31 27.70 26.93
N GLN A 160 -7.01 27.80 27.19
CA GLN A 160 -6.01 28.32 26.26
C GLN A 160 -4.80 27.41 26.23
N ASP A 161 -4.34 27.06 25.03
CA ASP A 161 -3.16 26.22 24.80
C ASP A 161 -3.19 24.91 25.63
N GLY A 162 -4.36 24.27 25.65
CA GLY A 162 -4.61 23.01 26.38
C GLY A 162 -4.71 23.13 27.90
N LYS A 163 -4.73 24.35 28.46
CA LYS A 163 -4.81 24.58 29.91
C LYS A 163 -6.04 25.41 30.28
N VAL A 164 -6.64 25.11 31.43
CA VAL A 164 -7.68 25.97 32.02
C VAL A 164 -7.04 27.29 32.42
N LYS A 165 -7.40 28.37 31.73
CA LYS A 165 -6.90 29.72 31.98
C LYS A 165 -7.69 30.43 33.06
N LYS A 166 -9.02 30.29 33.03
CA LYS A 166 -9.93 30.99 33.94
C LYS A 166 -11.25 30.22 34.07
N ILE A 167 -11.81 30.21 35.28
CA ILE A 167 -13.18 29.77 35.55
C ILE A 167 -13.87 30.92 36.28
N ASP A 168 -14.91 31.49 35.67
CA ASP A 168 -15.61 32.67 36.19
C ASP A 168 -16.97 32.82 35.49
N ARG A 169 -17.80 33.75 35.95
CA ARG A 169 -19.04 34.11 35.25
C ARG A 169 -18.77 35.18 34.19
N ASN A 170 -19.49 35.11 33.07
CA ASN A 170 -19.51 36.13 32.02
C ASN A 170 -18.09 36.48 31.49
N ILE A 171 -17.30 35.46 31.16
CA ILE A 171 -15.97 35.65 30.57
C ILE A 171 -16.15 36.28 29.18
N SER A 172 -15.67 37.51 29.01
CA SER A 172 -15.58 38.18 27.72
C SER A 172 -14.27 37.84 27.02
N LEU A 173 -14.35 37.57 25.72
CA LEU A 173 -13.18 37.33 24.88
C LEU A 173 -12.98 38.48 23.89
N PRO A 174 -11.72 38.87 23.61
CA PRO A 174 -11.43 39.70 22.44
C PRO A 174 -11.94 39.00 21.18
N ARG A 175 -12.44 39.77 20.20
CA ARG A 175 -12.87 39.22 18.91
C ARG A 175 -11.74 38.37 18.29
N GLY A 176 -12.02 37.11 17.92
CA GLY A 176 -11.03 36.18 17.38
C GLY A 176 -11.55 34.74 17.23
N ASN A 177 -10.63 33.80 16.96
CA ASN A 177 -10.90 32.40 16.62
C ASN A 177 -11.09 31.48 17.85
N ALA A 178 -11.86 31.90 18.85
CA ALA A 178 -12.19 31.02 19.97
C ALA A 178 -13.33 30.07 19.57
N LEU A 179 -13.18 28.78 19.88
CA LEU A 179 -14.29 27.85 19.81
C LEU A 179 -15.20 28.10 21.01
N ILE A 180 -16.46 28.45 20.77
CA ILE A 180 -17.46 28.67 21.82
C ILE A 180 -18.37 27.45 21.89
N ILE A 181 -18.52 26.89 23.09
CA ILE A 181 -19.34 25.72 23.38
C ILE A 181 -20.44 26.14 24.36
N ASP A 182 -21.70 26.05 23.90
CA ASP A 182 -22.87 26.30 24.76
C ASP A 182 -23.03 25.20 25.82
N GLY A 183 -22.74 25.56 27.07
CA GLY A 183 -22.86 24.71 28.24
C GLY A 183 -24.23 24.75 28.92
N THR A 184 -25.21 25.50 28.39
CA THR A 184 -26.54 25.64 28.99
C THR A 184 -27.18 24.25 29.21
N GLY A 185 -27.53 23.95 30.47
CA GLY A 185 -28.10 22.66 30.86
C GLY A 185 -27.14 21.47 30.78
N LYS A 186 -25.85 21.71 30.53
CA LYS A 186 -24.79 20.69 30.46
C LYS A 186 -23.94 20.70 31.73
N HIS A 187 -23.27 19.57 31.94
CA HIS A 187 -22.34 19.39 33.05
C HIS A 187 -20.91 19.25 32.53
N VAL A 188 -19.98 19.93 33.18
CA VAL A 188 -18.55 19.77 32.96
C VAL A 188 -17.92 19.22 34.22
N THR A 189 -17.17 18.14 34.08
CA THR A 189 -16.38 17.52 35.15
C THR A 189 -14.90 17.52 34.75
N PRO A 190 -13.96 17.36 35.70
CA PRO A 190 -12.62 16.94 35.36
C PRO A 190 -12.69 15.58 34.65
N GLY A 191 -11.71 15.31 33.79
CA GLY A 191 -11.55 13.97 33.24
C GLY A 191 -11.27 12.96 34.36
N LEU A 192 -11.81 11.76 34.21
CA LEU A 192 -11.62 10.70 35.20
C LEU A 192 -10.17 10.19 35.14
N ILE A 193 -9.72 9.68 36.29
CA ILE A 193 -8.40 9.07 36.48
C ILE A 193 -8.61 7.65 36.99
N ASP A 194 -8.08 6.67 36.25
CA ASP A 194 -8.01 5.27 36.70
C ASP A 194 -6.64 5.04 37.35
N ALA A 195 -6.63 4.77 38.66
CA ALA A 195 -5.41 4.61 39.43
C ALA A 195 -4.76 3.23 39.29
N HIS A 196 -5.47 2.25 38.71
CA HIS A 196 -4.97 0.90 38.50
C HIS A 196 -5.58 0.32 37.23
N SER A 197 -4.86 0.46 36.12
CA SER A 197 -5.32 -0.02 34.83
C SER A 197 -4.38 -1.05 34.21
N HIS A 198 -4.97 -1.89 33.37
CA HIS A 198 -4.29 -2.82 32.47
C HIS A 198 -4.68 -2.57 31.01
N MET A 199 -5.44 -1.50 30.75
CA MET A 199 -5.86 -1.09 29.41
C MET A 199 -4.64 -0.67 28.56
N ALA A 200 -4.68 -0.96 27.25
CA ALA A 200 -3.59 -0.64 26.33
C ALA A 200 -2.23 -1.24 26.72
N GLY A 201 -2.22 -2.32 27.51
CA GLY A 201 -1.04 -3.10 27.84
C GLY A 201 -1.06 -4.47 27.17
N GLU A 202 0.03 -4.85 26.53
CA GLU A 202 0.30 -6.22 26.08
C GLU A 202 1.22 -6.91 27.09
N SER A 203 1.20 -8.25 27.21
CA SER A 203 2.18 -8.99 28.01
C SER A 203 2.46 -8.43 29.43
N ILE A 204 1.39 -8.03 30.14
CA ILE A 204 1.42 -7.29 31.43
C ILE A 204 2.00 -8.10 32.60
N ASN A 205 2.18 -9.41 32.41
CA ASN A 205 2.79 -10.32 33.37
C ASN A 205 3.81 -11.22 32.66
N GLU A 206 4.83 -11.67 33.41
CA GLU A 206 5.75 -12.73 32.99
C GLU A 206 5.40 -14.04 33.69
N GLY A 207 5.39 -15.16 32.98
CA GLY A 207 4.90 -16.44 33.48
C GLY A 207 5.94 -17.32 34.18
N PHE A 208 7.24 -17.12 33.94
CA PHE A 208 8.28 -18.07 34.36
C PHE A 208 9.20 -17.57 35.49
N GLN A 209 9.07 -16.31 35.91
CA GLN A 209 9.94 -15.68 36.92
C GLN A 209 9.11 -14.99 38.01
N ASN A 210 9.51 -15.14 39.28
CA ASN A 210 8.74 -14.59 40.42
C ASN A 210 9.02 -13.10 40.70
N VAL A 211 10.21 -12.62 40.33
CA VAL A 211 10.66 -11.24 40.60
C VAL A 211 11.13 -10.66 39.28
N THR A 212 10.38 -9.74 38.71
CA THR A 212 10.62 -9.16 37.38
C THR A 212 10.77 -7.63 37.45
N ALA A 213 11.44 -7.13 38.49
CA ALA A 213 11.63 -5.69 38.72
C ALA A 213 12.43 -4.97 37.61
N GLU A 214 13.02 -5.71 36.68
CA GLU A 214 13.76 -5.22 35.53
C GLU A 214 12.89 -4.77 34.34
N VAL A 215 11.64 -5.22 34.23
CA VAL A 215 10.74 -4.84 33.12
C VAL A 215 10.07 -3.49 33.37
N ARG A 216 9.34 -2.94 32.38
CA ARG A 216 8.67 -1.63 32.47
C ARG A 216 7.38 -1.62 31.68
N MET A 217 6.33 -1.02 32.23
CA MET A 217 5.03 -0.90 31.53
C MET A 217 5.11 -0.15 30.20
N ARG A 218 6.03 0.81 30.07
CA ARG A 218 6.19 1.60 28.85
C ARG A 218 6.60 0.77 27.62
N ASP A 219 7.24 -0.38 27.85
CA ASP A 219 7.79 -1.21 26.79
C ASP A 219 6.71 -2.14 26.21
N VAL A 220 5.51 -2.16 26.80
CA VAL A 220 4.40 -3.05 26.42
C VAL A 220 3.09 -2.29 26.16
N ILE A 221 3.17 -1.00 25.82
CA ILE A 221 1.99 -0.20 25.46
C ILE A 221 1.53 -0.58 24.05
N GLU A 222 0.26 -0.94 23.90
CA GLU A 222 -0.43 -1.07 22.62
C GLU A 222 -1.17 0.25 22.29
N PRO A 223 -0.60 1.13 21.44
CA PRO A 223 -1.16 2.44 21.17
C PRO A 223 -2.47 2.41 20.36
N ASN A 224 -2.81 1.28 19.73
CA ASN A 224 -4.01 1.14 18.90
C ASN A 224 -5.15 0.40 19.61
N ASP A 225 -5.07 0.18 20.92
CA ASP A 225 -6.12 -0.48 21.67
C ASP A 225 -7.43 0.35 21.64
N VAL A 226 -8.46 -0.21 21.00
CA VAL A 226 -9.80 0.39 20.89
C VAL A 226 -10.42 0.69 22.25
N ALA A 227 -10.00 0.00 23.32
CA ALA A 227 -10.45 0.26 24.67
C ALA A 227 -10.13 1.70 25.13
N MET A 228 -9.02 2.30 24.68
CA MET A 228 -8.66 3.68 24.99
C MET A 228 -9.74 4.67 24.52
N TYR A 229 -10.23 4.50 23.30
CA TYR A 229 -11.28 5.35 22.71
C TYR A 229 -12.62 5.15 23.41
N ARG A 230 -12.96 3.90 23.76
CA ARG A 230 -14.17 3.59 24.52
C ARG A 230 -14.14 4.20 25.92
N ALA A 231 -12.98 4.16 26.57
CA ALA A 231 -12.78 4.76 27.89
C ALA A 231 -12.86 6.29 27.83
N LEU A 232 -12.26 6.91 26.81
CA LEU A 232 -12.34 8.35 26.56
C LEU A 232 -13.79 8.80 26.34
N ALA A 233 -14.60 8.03 25.59
CA ALA A 233 -16.03 8.30 25.42
C ALA A 233 -16.82 8.24 26.74
N GLY A 234 -16.34 7.48 27.72
CA GLY A 234 -16.86 7.46 29.09
C GLY A 234 -16.31 8.55 30.01
N GLY A 235 -15.42 9.42 29.50
CA GLY A 235 -14.81 10.51 30.27
C GLY A 235 -13.50 10.14 30.98
N LEU A 236 -12.92 8.95 30.74
CA LEU A 236 -11.61 8.58 31.27
C LEU A 236 -10.50 9.24 30.44
N THR A 237 -9.70 10.09 31.08
CA THR A 237 -8.66 10.88 30.38
C THR A 237 -7.24 10.52 30.79
N THR A 238 -7.08 9.80 31.90
CA THR A 238 -5.76 9.43 32.41
C THR A 238 -5.86 8.08 33.11
N ILE A 239 -4.85 7.24 32.88
CA ILE A 239 -4.72 5.95 33.55
C ILE A 239 -3.32 5.83 34.14
N ASN A 240 -3.22 5.16 35.28
CA ASN A 240 -1.98 4.63 35.81
C ASN A 240 -1.87 3.16 35.40
N LEU A 241 -1.07 2.93 34.36
CA LEU A 241 -0.85 1.60 33.80
C LEU A 241 0.12 0.81 34.69
N LEU A 242 -0.30 -0.37 35.15
CA LEU A 242 0.45 -1.18 36.11
C LEU A 242 0.63 -2.62 35.63
N HIS A 243 1.70 -3.24 36.12
CA HIS A 243 1.90 -4.68 36.03
C HIS A 243 0.74 -5.42 36.68
N GLY A 244 0.51 -6.63 36.20
CA GLY A 244 -0.54 -7.50 36.72
C GLY A 244 -0.13 -8.12 38.05
N SER A 245 -0.95 -9.04 38.52
CA SER A 245 -0.76 -9.66 39.83
C SER A 245 -0.12 -11.06 39.78
N ALA A 246 0.48 -11.46 38.66
CA ALA A 246 1.05 -12.81 38.53
C ALA A 246 2.40 -12.95 39.26
N ASN A 247 3.22 -11.89 39.24
CA ASN A 247 4.54 -11.89 39.85
C ASN A 247 4.46 -11.29 41.27
N PRO A 248 5.01 -11.96 42.31
CA PRO A 248 5.14 -11.37 43.66
C PRO A 248 5.80 -9.99 43.68
N ILE A 249 6.78 -9.76 42.81
CA ILE A 249 7.37 -8.44 42.56
C ILE A 249 7.40 -8.25 41.03
N GLY A 250 6.44 -7.50 40.50
CA GLY A 250 6.49 -6.97 39.14
C GLY A 250 7.46 -5.78 39.02
N GLY A 251 7.75 -5.36 37.78
CA GLY A 251 8.56 -4.17 37.49
C GLY A 251 7.74 -2.95 37.09
#